data_AF-A0A8J6G5V9-F1
#
_entry.id   AF-A0A8J6G5V9-F1
#
_cell.length_a   1.000
_cell.length_b   1.000
_cell.length_c   1.000
_cell.angle_alpha   90.00
_cell.angle_beta   90.00
_cell.angle_gamma   90.00
#
_symmetry.space_group_name_H-M   'P 1'
#
loop_
_entity.id
_entity.type
_entity.pdbx_description
1 polymer ?
#
loop_
_entity_poly.entity_id
_entity_poly.type
_entity_poly.pdbx_seq_one_letter_code
_entity_poly.pdbx_strand_id
1 'polypeptide(L)'
;MVVEETVRAVMKLLRMVLLVTMAGMMVEVLMMVVVMEETVVMAVVSINTGVVVVVVMVEVLLKVVLVVVDVLVMVVVVMVVLLKVVLVVVVVLVMVVVVVVDVLVKVEEAMPQTSVVFSSILGPNCNRQVQPGMGERGGGASNGSRDLIFQDGRLTSGSLEALMEHLVPTVDYYPDRTYIFTFLLSSRVFMPPHDLLARVGQICLEQRQQLEAGPEKAKLKSFSTKIVQLLKEWTEAFPYDFQDEKAMAELKAIAHRVTQCDEENGTVKKAIAQMIQSLLLSLAARSQLQELREKLRSPVVDKGPILKAKPPAAQKDILGVCSDPLVLAQQLTHIELERVNSIRPEDLMQIISHMDSLDNHRCRGDMTKTYSLEAYDNWFNCLSMLVATEVCRVVKKKHRTRMLEFFIDVARECFNIGNFNSMMAIISGMNLSPVARLKKTWSKVKTAKFDVLEHHMDPSSNFCNYRTALQGATQRSQTANSSREKIVIPVFNLFVKDIYFLHKIHTNHLPNGHINFKKFWEISRQIHEFMTWTQVECPFEKDKKIQSYLLTAPIYSEEALFIASFESEGPENHMEKDSWKALR
;
A
#
# COMPACT_ATOMS: atom_id res chain seq x y z
N MET A 1 -17.32 16.76 -2.20
CA MET A 1 -18.30 16.91 -1.11
C MET A 1 -19.70 17.25 -1.63
N VAL A 2 -19.94 18.40 -2.26
CA VAL A 2 -21.28 18.77 -2.80
C VAL A 2 -21.80 17.76 -3.83
N VAL A 3 -20.96 17.28 -4.75
CA VAL A 3 -21.36 16.25 -5.73
C VAL A 3 -21.73 14.94 -5.05
N GLU A 4 -20.99 14.53 -4.02
CA GLU A 4 -21.24 13.28 -3.30
C GLU A 4 -22.52 13.35 -2.44
N GLU A 5 -22.78 14.50 -1.81
CA GLU A 5 -24.04 14.79 -1.12
C GLU A 5 -25.22 14.84 -2.09
N THR A 6 -25.06 15.44 -3.27
CA THR A 6 -26.10 15.47 -4.31
C THR A 6 -26.39 14.07 -4.86
N VAL A 7 -25.37 13.25 -5.15
CA VAL A 7 -25.55 11.86 -5.57
C VAL A 7 -26.23 11.03 -4.48
N ARG A 8 -25.85 11.22 -3.21
CA ARG A 8 -26.46 10.53 -2.07
C ARG A 8 -27.91 10.96 -1.83
N ALA A 9 -28.22 12.24 -2.02
CA ALA A 9 -29.58 12.78 -1.94
C ALA A 9 -30.47 12.26 -3.09
N VAL A 10 -29.94 12.22 -4.32
CA VAL A 10 -30.64 11.68 -5.49
C VAL A 10 -30.89 10.17 -5.36
N MET A 11 -29.91 9.41 -4.86
CA MET A 11 -30.08 7.97 -4.59
C MET A 11 -31.08 7.69 -3.47
N LYS A 12 -31.14 8.54 -2.44
CA LYS A 12 -32.18 8.47 -1.40
C LYS A 12 -33.57 8.78 -1.97
N LEU A 13 -33.69 9.84 -2.78
CA LEU A 13 -34.95 10.21 -3.42
C LEU A 13 -35.43 9.11 -4.37
N LEU A 14 -34.53 8.53 -5.17
CA LEU A 14 -34.81 7.38 -6.05
C LEU A 14 -35.26 6.15 -5.27
N ARG A 15 -34.59 5.79 -4.16
CA ARG A 15 -35.04 4.68 -3.30
C ARG A 15 -36.41 4.94 -2.69
N MET A 16 -36.66 6.17 -2.25
CA MET A 16 -37.93 6.54 -1.63
C MET A 16 -39.08 6.51 -2.64
N VAL A 17 -38.85 7.04 -3.86
CA VAL A 17 -39.81 6.94 -4.97
C VAL A 17 -40.03 5.46 -5.32
N LEU A 18 -38.97 4.66 -5.49
CA LEU A 18 -39.11 3.23 -5.82
C LEU A 18 -39.91 2.45 -4.75
N LEU A 19 -39.68 2.73 -3.47
CA LEU A 19 -40.41 2.13 -2.35
C LEU A 19 -41.88 2.54 -2.32
N VAL A 20 -42.18 3.82 -2.55
CA VAL A 20 -43.57 4.31 -2.60
C VAL A 20 -44.31 3.73 -3.81
N THR A 21 -43.66 3.65 -4.98
CA THR A 21 -44.25 3.04 -6.17
C THR A 21 -44.45 1.53 -5.98
N MET A 22 -43.47 0.80 -5.40
CA MET A 22 -43.59 -0.63 -5.11
C MET A 22 -44.68 -0.93 -4.08
N ALA A 23 -44.83 -0.09 -3.05
CA ALA A 23 -45.90 -0.21 -2.07
C ALA A 23 -47.28 0.05 -2.70
N GLY A 24 -47.40 1.09 -3.54
CA GLY A 24 -48.63 1.36 -4.31
C GLY A 24 -49.02 0.20 -5.22
N MET A 25 -48.05 -0.34 -5.96
CA MET A 25 -48.26 -1.50 -6.84
C MET A 25 -48.69 -2.74 -6.06
N MET A 26 -48.11 -3.00 -4.88
CA MET A 26 -48.52 -4.15 -4.06
C MET A 26 -49.96 -4.01 -3.54
N VAL A 27 -50.40 -2.81 -3.18
CA VAL A 27 -51.76 -2.56 -2.71
C VAL A 27 -52.78 -2.72 -3.84
N GLU A 28 -52.50 -2.23 -5.04
CA GLU A 28 -53.38 -2.40 -6.20
C GLU A 28 -53.46 -3.86 -6.66
N VAL A 29 -52.33 -4.58 -6.68
CA VAL A 29 -52.32 -6.03 -6.99
C VAL A 29 -53.11 -6.82 -5.96
N LEU A 30 -53.00 -6.47 -4.67
CA LEU A 30 -53.76 -7.14 -3.61
C LEU A 30 -55.27 -6.88 -3.74
N MET A 31 -55.66 -5.64 -4.05
CA MET A 31 -57.06 -5.29 -4.35
C MET A 31 -57.57 -6.04 -5.59
N MET A 32 -56.75 -6.19 -6.64
CA MET A 32 -57.11 -6.97 -7.82
C MET A 32 -57.31 -8.46 -7.53
N VAL A 33 -56.45 -9.06 -6.69
CA VAL A 33 -56.59 -10.46 -6.28
C VAL A 33 -57.91 -10.67 -5.53
N VAL A 34 -58.26 -9.75 -4.62
CA VAL A 34 -59.54 -9.82 -3.88
C VAL A 34 -60.74 -9.68 -4.81
N VAL A 35 -60.73 -8.73 -5.75
CA VAL A 35 -61.83 -8.55 -6.71
C VAL A 35 -61.96 -9.75 -7.66
N MET A 36 -60.85 -10.37 -8.07
CA MET A 36 -60.86 -11.60 -8.86
C MET A 36 -61.44 -12.78 -8.06
N GLU A 37 -61.09 -12.92 -6.80
CA GLU A 37 -61.63 -13.97 -5.92
C GLU A 37 -63.16 -13.84 -5.77
N GLU A 38 -63.66 -12.64 -5.48
CA GLU A 38 -65.10 -12.40 -5.33
C GLU A 38 -65.87 -12.63 -6.65
N THR A 39 -65.26 -12.26 -7.79
CA THR A 39 -65.88 -12.43 -9.11
C THR A 39 -65.94 -13.91 -9.52
N VAL A 40 -64.91 -14.70 -9.22
CA VAL A 40 -64.89 -16.15 -9.45
C VAL A 40 -65.94 -16.85 -8.58
N VAL A 41 -66.05 -16.45 -7.31
CA VAL A 41 -67.07 -16.99 -6.38
C VAL A 41 -68.48 -16.70 -6.90
N MET A 42 -68.76 -15.48 -7.34
CA MET A 42 -70.06 -15.09 -7.92
C MET A 42 -70.38 -15.85 -9.22
N ALA A 43 -69.40 -16.06 -10.09
CA ALA A 43 -69.58 -16.82 -11.34
C ALA A 43 -69.91 -18.30 -11.07
N VAL A 44 -69.25 -18.93 -10.08
CA VAL A 44 -69.52 -20.32 -9.67
C VAL A 44 -70.92 -20.46 -9.06
N VAL A 45 -71.37 -19.47 -8.28
CA VAL A 45 -72.73 -19.45 -7.69
C VAL A 45 -73.82 -19.29 -8.76
N SER A 46 -73.61 -18.44 -9.77
CA SER A 46 -74.56 -18.25 -10.87
C SER A 46 -74.69 -19.45 -11.81
N ILE A 47 -73.60 -20.20 -12.06
CA ILE A 47 -73.64 -21.42 -12.89
C ILE A 47 -74.47 -22.53 -12.20
N ASN A 48 -74.42 -22.63 -10.87
CA ASN A 48 -75.16 -23.64 -10.10
C ASN A 48 -76.67 -23.33 -9.94
N THR A 49 -77.12 -22.11 -10.24
CA THR A 49 -78.52 -21.68 -10.03
C THR A 49 -79.33 -21.48 -11.32
N GLY A 50 -78.72 -21.70 -12.50
CA GLY A 50 -79.45 -21.79 -13.78
C GLY A 50 -80.04 -20.46 -14.29
N VAL A 51 -79.56 -19.30 -13.83
CA VAL A 51 -80.08 -17.98 -14.21
C VAL A 51 -79.09 -17.25 -15.15
N VAL A 52 -79.61 -16.84 -16.32
CA VAL A 52 -79.06 -15.89 -17.32
C VAL A 52 -77.53 -15.83 -17.44
N VAL A 53 -76.96 -16.92 -17.94
CA VAL A 53 -75.50 -17.12 -18.14
C VAL A 53 -74.87 -16.04 -19.03
N VAL A 54 -75.59 -15.51 -20.02
CA VAL A 54 -75.05 -14.55 -21.00
C VAL A 54 -74.81 -13.16 -20.40
N VAL A 55 -75.72 -12.65 -19.57
CA VAL A 55 -75.59 -11.31 -18.97
C VAL A 55 -74.45 -11.31 -17.94
N VAL A 56 -74.37 -12.35 -17.11
CA VAL A 56 -73.29 -12.51 -16.13
C VAL A 56 -71.94 -12.71 -16.83
N MET A 57 -71.87 -13.49 -17.92
CA MET A 57 -70.63 -13.59 -18.71
C MET A 57 -70.20 -12.25 -19.30
N VAL A 58 -71.13 -11.48 -19.88
CA VAL A 58 -70.81 -10.16 -20.45
C VAL A 58 -70.32 -9.18 -19.39
N GLU A 59 -70.93 -9.19 -18.20
CA GLU A 59 -70.51 -8.34 -17.09
C GLU A 59 -69.13 -8.74 -16.55
N VAL A 60 -68.83 -10.03 -16.45
CA VAL A 60 -67.50 -10.54 -16.08
C VAL A 60 -66.48 -10.18 -17.16
N LEU A 61 -66.82 -10.33 -18.45
CA LEU A 61 -65.93 -9.97 -19.56
C LEU A 61 -65.61 -8.47 -19.55
N LEU A 62 -66.60 -7.60 -19.30
CA LEU A 62 -66.38 -6.16 -19.18
C LEU A 62 -65.44 -5.83 -18.01
N LYS A 63 -65.62 -6.47 -16.84
CA LYS A 63 -64.74 -6.28 -15.68
C LYS A 63 -63.31 -6.72 -15.97
N VAL A 64 -63.12 -7.85 -16.65
CA VAL A 64 -61.79 -8.32 -17.08
C VAL A 64 -61.15 -7.35 -18.08
N VAL A 65 -61.91 -6.83 -19.05
CA VAL A 65 -61.39 -5.84 -20.01
C VAL A 65 -60.99 -4.55 -19.30
N LEU A 66 -61.78 -4.05 -18.35
CA LEU A 66 -61.42 -2.88 -17.54
C LEU A 66 -60.13 -3.12 -16.74
N VAL A 67 -60.00 -4.28 -16.10
CA VAL A 67 -58.78 -4.69 -15.38
C VAL A 67 -57.55 -4.71 -16.30
N VAL A 68 -57.68 -5.24 -17.52
CA VAL A 68 -56.58 -5.27 -18.49
C VAL A 68 -56.20 -3.86 -18.94
N VAL A 69 -57.19 -2.98 -19.15
CA VAL A 69 -56.95 -1.58 -19.50
C VAL A 69 -56.22 -0.84 -18.37
N ASP A 70 -56.64 -1.03 -17.11
CA ASP A 70 -56.00 -0.42 -15.94
C ASP A 70 -54.55 -0.90 -15.78
N VAL A 71 -54.29 -2.20 -15.96
CA VAL A 71 -52.92 -2.75 -15.97
C VAL A 71 -52.08 -2.14 -17.08
N LEU A 72 -52.63 -2.00 -18.30
CA LEU A 72 -51.91 -1.35 -19.41
C LEU A 72 -51.58 0.11 -19.10
N VAL A 73 -52.53 0.87 -18.54
CA VAL A 73 -52.30 2.26 -18.11
C VAL A 73 -51.21 2.31 -17.04
N MET A 74 -51.24 1.40 -16.07
CA MET A 74 -50.22 1.29 -15.02
C MET A 74 -48.82 1.01 -15.60
N VAL A 75 -48.71 0.08 -16.56
CA VAL A 75 -47.45 -0.25 -17.25
C VAL A 75 -46.93 0.97 -18.02
N VAL A 76 -47.81 1.72 -18.68
CA VAL A 76 -47.44 2.96 -19.39
C VAL A 76 -46.95 4.02 -18.40
N VAL A 77 -47.61 4.19 -17.25
CA VAL A 77 -47.16 5.13 -16.20
C VAL A 77 -45.79 4.72 -15.65
N VAL A 78 -45.57 3.43 -15.37
CA VAL A 78 -44.26 2.91 -14.92
C VAL A 78 -43.19 3.12 -15.98
N MET A 79 -43.49 2.88 -17.25
CA MET A 79 -42.57 3.17 -18.36
C MET A 79 -42.22 4.65 -18.48
N VAL A 80 -43.19 5.56 -18.30
CA VAL A 80 -42.96 7.02 -18.30
C VAL A 80 -42.10 7.44 -17.10
N VAL A 81 -42.33 6.86 -15.92
CA VAL A 81 -41.50 7.11 -14.72
C VAL A 81 -40.08 6.59 -14.93
N LEU A 82 -39.90 5.40 -15.49
CA LEU A 82 -38.59 4.86 -15.84
C LEU A 82 -37.88 5.74 -16.88
N LEU A 83 -38.58 6.20 -17.92
CA LEU A 83 -38.02 7.14 -18.89
C LEU A 83 -37.58 8.46 -18.24
N LYS A 84 -38.37 9.00 -17.31
CA LYS A 84 -38.00 10.21 -16.55
C LYS A 84 -36.79 9.96 -15.65
N VAL A 85 -36.69 8.79 -15.02
CA VAL A 85 -35.52 8.41 -14.22
C VAL A 85 -34.28 8.29 -15.09
N VAL A 86 -34.39 7.63 -16.26
CA VAL A 86 -33.29 7.53 -17.23
C VAL A 86 -32.88 8.92 -17.71
N LEU A 87 -33.83 9.81 -18.02
CA LEU A 87 -33.54 11.18 -18.44
C LEU A 87 -32.84 11.97 -17.33
N VAL A 88 -33.28 11.85 -16.07
CA VAL A 88 -32.60 12.47 -14.91
C VAL A 88 -31.20 11.91 -14.71
N VAL A 89 -31.00 10.60 -14.85
CA VAL A 89 -29.69 9.95 -14.77
C VAL A 89 -28.77 10.44 -15.88
N VAL A 90 -29.27 10.58 -17.12
CA VAL A 90 -28.52 11.13 -18.25
C VAL A 90 -28.16 12.59 -18.01
N VAL A 91 -29.09 13.42 -17.53
CA VAL A 91 -28.82 14.84 -17.20
C VAL A 91 -27.79 14.95 -16.07
N VAL A 92 -27.89 14.12 -15.04
CA VAL A 92 -26.91 14.05 -13.94
C VAL A 92 -25.55 13.57 -14.45
N LEU A 93 -25.50 12.57 -15.33
CA LEU A 93 -24.25 12.11 -15.95
C LEU A 93 -23.62 13.21 -16.82
N VAL A 94 -24.40 13.94 -17.60
CA VAL A 94 -23.92 15.08 -18.40
C VAL A 94 -23.42 16.20 -17.49
N MET A 95 -24.14 16.54 -16.40
CA MET A 95 -23.65 17.52 -15.42
C MET A 95 -22.39 17.04 -14.71
N VAL A 96 -22.29 15.75 -14.36
CA VAL A 96 -21.07 15.16 -13.77
C VAL A 96 -19.93 15.21 -14.78
N VAL A 97 -20.15 14.90 -16.05
CA VAL A 97 -19.12 15.01 -17.09
C VAL A 97 -18.69 16.46 -17.30
N VAL A 98 -19.62 17.42 -17.33
CA VAL A 98 -19.29 18.86 -17.44
C VAL A 98 -18.52 19.32 -16.19
N VAL A 99 -18.93 18.94 -14.99
CA VAL A 99 -18.22 19.25 -13.74
C VAL A 99 -16.87 18.53 -13.69
N VAL A 100 -16.76 17.29 -14.16
CA VAL A 100 -15.50 16.52 -14.20
C VAL A 100 -14.57 17.10 -15.25
N VAL A 101 -15.05 17.58 -16.40
CA VAL A 101 -14.24 18.26 -17.41
C VAL A 101 -13.80 19.64 -16.89
N ASP A 102 -14.69 20.41 -16.25
CA ASP A 102 -14.35 21.71 -15.65
C ASP A 102 -13.41 21.55 -14.43
N VAL A 103 -13.57 20.46 -13.67
CA VAL A 103 -12.64 20.04 -12.61
C VAL A 103 -11.33 19.53 -13.20
N LEU A 104 -11.32 18.74 -14.28
CA LEU A 104 -10.09 18.26 -14.93
C LEU A 104 -9.28 19.42 -15.54
N VAL A 105 -9.94 20.39 -16.16
CA VAL A 105 -9.32 21.64 -16.65
C VAL A 105 -8.76 22.46 -15.48
N LYS A 106 -9.44 22.49 -14.33
CA LYS A 106 -8.94 23.14 -13.09
C LYS A 106 -7.92 22.29 -12.30
N VAL A 107 -7.90 20.98 -12.47
CA VAL A 107 -6.97 19.99 -11.86
C VAL A 107 -5.64 19.99 -12.60
N GLU A 108 -5.67 20.19 -13.92
CA GLU A 108 -4.48 20.44 -14.75
C GLU A 108 -3.80 21.76 -14.36
N GLU A 109 -4.56 22.72 -13.85
CA GLU A 109 -4.04 23.99 -13.29
C GLU A 109 -3.81 23.97 -11.76
N ALA A 110 -4.38 23.03 -10.99
CA ALA A 110 -4.21 22.93 -9.54
C ALA A 110 -4.75 21.61 -8.94
N MET A 111 -3.92 20.63 -8.55
CA MET A 111 -4.33 19.62 -7.56
C MET A 111 -3.21 18.85 -6.83
N PRO A 112 -3.45 18.55 -5.54
CA PRO A 112 -3.59 17.17 -5.00
C PRO A 112 -4.89 17.02 -4.14
N GLN A 113 -5.47 15.83 -3.90
CA GLN A 113 -5.27 14.96 -2.69
C GLN A 113 -6.28 13.76 -2.63
N THR A 114 -5.96 12.75 -1.82
CA THR A 114 -6.51 11.38 -1.72
C THR A 114 -7.09 11.04 -0.34
N SER A 115 -8.07 10.11 -0.23
CA SER A 115 -8.27 9.27 0.98
C SER A 115 -9.04 7.96 0.72
N VAL A 116 -8.61 6.89 1.41
CA VAL A 116 -9.25 5.57 1.67
C VAL A 116 -9.33 4.56 0.50
N VAL A 117 -8.33 3.68 0.31
CA VAL A 117 -8.48 2.24 -0.03
C VAL A 117 -7.13 1.53 0.20
N PHE A 118 -6.99 0.71 1.25
CA PHE A 118 -5.97 -0.36 1.29
C PHE A 118 -6.53 -1.75 1.67
N SER A 119 -7.86 -1.94 1.57
CA SER A 119 -8.50 -3.24 1.79
C SER A 119 -9.23 -3.79 0.55
N SER A 120 -9.00 -3.23 -0.64
CA SER A 120 -9.76 -3.61 -1.86
C SER A 120 -8.91 -3.82 -3.12
N ILE A 121 -7.58 -3.90 -3.00
CA ILE A 121 -6.67 -4.09 -4.16
C ILE A 121 -6.52 -5.58 -4.55
N LEU A 122 -7.22 -6.49 -3.87
CA LEU A 122 -7.33 -7.91 -4.25
C LEU A 122 -8.79 -8.25 -4.62
N GLY A 123 -9.15 -8.10 -5.90
CA GLY A 123 -10.39 -8.66 -6.46
C GLY A 123 -10.90 -7.94 -7.71
N PRO A 124 -11.43 -8.67 -8.71
CA PRO A 124 -11.32 -8.28 -10.12
C PRO A 124 -12.52 -7.46 -10.61
N ASN A 125 -12.29 -6.59 -11.60
CA ASN A 125 -13.16 -6.58 -12.76
C ASN A 125 -12.54 -5.84 -13.97
N CYS A 126 -12.46 -6.59 -15.05
CA CYS A 126 -12.24 -6.15 -16.40
C CYS A 126 -13.31 -5.16 -16.86
N ASN A 127 -12.92 -4.16 -17.65
CA ASN A 127 -13.33 -4.14 -19.04
C ASN A 127 -12.44 -3.21 -19.87
N ARG A 128 -11.80 -3.81 -20.88
CA ARG A 128 -11.14 -3.11 -21.99
C ARG A 128 -12.18 -2.39 -22.83
N GLN A 129 -11.85 -1.18 -23.28
CA GLN A 129 -12.21 -0.76 -24.63
C GLN A 129 -10.95 -0.34 -25.37
N VAL A 130 -10.63 -1.16 -26.36
CA VAL A 130 -9.67 -0.93 -27.42
C VAL A 130 -10.29 0.07 -28.40
N GLN A 131 -9.50 1.02 -28.90
CA GLN A 131 -9.74 1.59 -30.21
C GLN A 131 -8.44 1.80 -31.01
N PRO A 132 -8.52 1.84 -32.35
CA PRO A 132 -7.51 1.31 -33.24
C PRO A 132 -6.71 2.42 -33.95
N GLY A 133 -5.43 2.15 -34.20
CA GLY A 133 -4.57 2.99 -35.04
C GLY A 133 -3.90 2.14 -36.11
N MET A 134 -4.36 2.34 -37.35
CA MET A 134 -3.83 1.78 -38.60
C MET A 134 -2.38 2.20 -38.89
N GLY A 135 -1.70 1.41 -39.74
CA GLY A 135 -0.91 2.00 -40.82
C GLY A 135 0.57 1.65 -40.92
N GLU A 136 0.83 0.46 -41.46
CA GLU A 136 1.79 0.17 -42.55
C GLU A 136 3.33 0.40 -42.44
N ARG A 137 4.00 -0.69 -42.86
CA ARG A 137 5.21 -0.79 -43.72
C ARG A 137 6.60 -0.62 -43.12
N GLY A 138 7.23 -1.79 -42.91
CA GLY A 138 8.22 -2.29 -43.88
C GLY A 138 9.67 -1.90 -43.63
N GLY A 139 10.52 -2.93 -43.44
CA GLY A 139 11.95 -2.83 -43.77
C GLY A 139 12.89 -3.47 -42.76
N GLY A 140 13.53 -4.56 -43.18
CA GLY A 140 14.92 -4.84 -42.79
C GLY A 140 15.14 -5.53 -41.45
N ALA A 141 15.18 -6.86 -41.50
CA ALA A 141 16.01 -7.62 -40.59
C ALA A 141 17.46 -7.11 -40.67
N SER A 142 17.97 -6.56 -39.57
CA SER A 142 19.40 -6.35 -39.36
C SER A 142 19.70 -6.61 -37.88
N ASN A 143 20.82 -7.29 -37.63
CA ASN A 143 21.30 -7.77 -36.33
C ASN A 143 21.04 -6.77 -35.19
N GLY A 144 20.30 -7.21 -34.16
CA GLY A 144 20.05 -6.44 -32.95
C GLY A 144 21.35 -6.06 -32.26
N SER A 145 21.67 -4.77 -32.31
CA SER A 145 22.88 -4.20 -31.73
C SER A 145 22.98 -4.50 -30.23
N ARG A 146 24.15 -4.96 -29.78
CA ARG A 146 24.52 -5.17 -28.36
C ARG A 146 24.78 -3.84 -27.65
N ASP A 147 23.91 -2.85 -27.83
CA ASP A 147 24.26 -1.47 -27.50
C ASP A 147 23.68 -1.03 -26.15
N LEU A 148 24.60 -0.65 -25.25
CA LEU A 148 24.33 0.21 -24.11
C LEU A 148 24.19 1.66 -24.61
N ILE A 149 23.12 2.33 -24.20
CA ILE A 149 22.85 3.71 -24.58
C ILE A 149 23.17 4.61 -23.40
N PHE A 150 24.09 5.54 -23.62
CA PHE A 150 24.48 6.56 -22.65
C PHE A 150 23.96 7.93 -23.08
N GLN A 151 23.49 8.71 -22.11
CA GLN A 151 23.14 10.12 -22.27
C GLN A 151 23.90 10.91 -21.19
N ASP A 152 24.67 11.92 -21.60
CA ASP A 152 25.49 12.74 -20.69
C ASP A 152 26.40 11.91 -19.76
N GLY A 153 26.97 10.84 -20.31
CA GLY A 153 27.84 9.90 -19.56
C GLY A 153 27.10 8.98 -18.58
N ARG A 154 25.77 8.99 -18.55
CA ARG A 154 24.94 8.09 -17.73
C ARG A 154 24.25 7.04 -18.57
N LEU A 155 24.30 5.80 -18.12
CA LEU A 155 23.60 4.69 -18.78
C LEU A 155 22.09 4.88 -18.66
N THR A 156 21.40 4.99 -19.80
CA THR A 156 19.95 5.22 -19.85
C THR A 156 19.16 3.98 -20.25
N SER A 157 19.70 3.15 -21.13
CA SER A 157 19.03 1.92 -21.58
C SER A 157 20.00 0.93 -22.21
N GLY A 158 19.58 -0.31 -22.38
CA GLY A 158 20.35 -1.35 -23.05
C GLY A 158 19.54 -2.64 -23.19
N SER A 159 19.99 -3.55 -24.04
CA SER A 159 19.46 -4.92 -24.02
C SER A 159 19.82 -5.62 -22.71
N LEU A 160 19.02 -6.62 -22.30
CA LEU A 160 19.31 -7.38 -21.08
C LEU A 160 20.70 -8.03 -21.14
N GLU A 161 21.08 -8.59 -22.29
CA GLU A 161 22.40 -9.17 -22.51
C GLU A 161 23.52 -8.14 -22.36
N ALA A 162 23.41 -6.96 -22.99
CA ALA A 162 24.43 -5.92 -22.88
C ALA A 162 24.58 -5.42 -21.44
N LEU A 163 23.48 -5.31 -20.68
CA LEU A 163 23.53 -4.96 -19.26
C LEU A 163 24.19 -6.07 -18.42
N MET A 164 23.88 -7.34 -18.68
CA MET A 164 24.58 -8.45 -18.00
C MET A 164 26.08 -8.47 -18.31
N GLU A 165 26.47 -8.23 -19.56
CA GLU A 165 27.87 -8.09 -19.96
C GLU A 165 28.54 -6.90 -19.24
N HIS A 166 27.84 -5.77 -19.10
CA HIS A 166 28.32 -4.59 -18.39
C HIS A 166 28.49 -4.78 -16.87
N LEU A 167 27.78 -5.76 -16.28
CA LEU A 167 27.95 -6.15 -14.88
C LEU A 167 29.26 -6.92 -14.66
N VAL A 168 29.77 -7.65 -15.65
CA VAL A 168 30.97 -8.49 -15.47
C VAL A 168 32.24 -7.65 -15.70
N PRO A 169 33.11 -7.50 -14.69
CA PRO A 169 34.37 -6.77 -14.84
C PRO A 169 35.25 -7.39 -15.92
N THR A 170 36.01 -6.55 -16.63
CA THR A 170 37.07 -7.00 -17.55
C THR A 170 38.44 -6.62 -16.99
N VAL A 171 39.51 -6.89 -17.73
CA VAL A 171 40.88 -6.50 -17.33
C VAL A 171 40.98 -4.99 -17.09
N ASP A 172 40.34 -4.17 -17.92
CA ASP A 172 40.47 -2.71 -17.90
C ASP A 172 39.25 -1.98 -17.32
N TYR A 173 38.17 -2.71 -17.04
CA TYR A 173 36.92 -2.14 -16.57
C TYR A 173 36.45 -2.78 -15.24
N TYR A 174 35.78 -1.98 -14.42
CA TYR A 174 35.01 -2.44 -13.27
C TYR A 174 33.74 -1.58 -13.17
N PRO A 175 32.54 -2.19 -13.05
CA PRO A 175 31.30 -1.44 -12.95
C PRO A 175 31.27 -0.58 -11.70
N ASP A 176 30.69 0.62 -11.81
CA ASP A 176 30.52 1.46 -10.63
C ASP A 176 29.52 0.85 -9.64
N ARG A 177 29.70 1.14 -8.35
CA ARG A 177 28.86 0.56 -7.29
C ARG A 177 27.38 0.90 -7.42
N THR A 178 27.06 2.06 -7.99
CA THR A 178 25.67 2.47 -8.20
C THR A 178 25.03 1.62 -9.28
N TYR A 179 25.77 1.34 -10.36
CA TYR A 179 25.35 0.40 -11.39
C TYR A 179 25.18 -1.01 -10.84
N ILE A 180 26.17 -1.54 -10.10
CA ILE A 180 26.08 -2.88 -9.49
C ILE A 180 24.82 -3.00 -8.65
N PHE A 181 24.63 -2.09 -7.69
CA PHE A 181 23.45 -2.11 -6.82
C PHE A 181 22.15 -1.99 -7.64
N THR A 182 22.07 -1.04 -8.57
CA THR A 182 20.87 -0.79 -9.37
C THR A 182 20.51 -1.97 -10.26
N PHE A 183 21.48 -2.52 -10.99
CA PHE A 183 21.25 -3.63 -11.89
C PHE A 183 20.93 -4.91 -11.13
N LEU A 184 21.67 -5.22 -10.07
CA LEU A 184 21.35 -6.37 -9.22
C LEU A 184 19.97 -6.23 -8.57
N LEU A 185 19.59 -5.03 -8.11
CA LEU A 185 18.28 -4.75 -7.53
C LEU A 185 17.16 -4.98 -8.55
N SER A 186 17.28 -4.32 -9.70
CA SER A 186 16.26 -4.26 -10.76
C SER A 186 16.16 -5.51 -11.62
N SER A 187 17.22 -6.32 -11.72
CA SER A 187 17.25 -7.54 -12.52
C SER A 187 16.16 -8.54 -12.10
N ARG A 188 15.73 -8.52 -10.83
CA ARG A 188 14.63 -9.34 -10.29
C ARG A 188 13.30 -9.17 -11.02
N VAL A 189 13.11 -8.04 -11.70
CA VAL A 189 11.92 -7.77 -12.53
C VAL A 189 11.97 -8.57 -13.84
N PHE A 190 13.18 -8.92 -14.30
CA PHE A 190 13.43 -9.53 -15.60
C PHE A 190 13.85 -11.00 -15.51
N MET A 191 14.59 -11.37 -14.46
CA MET A 191 15.12 -12.72 -14.26
C MET A 191 15.39 -13.01 -12.78
N PRO A 192 15.29 -14.27 -12.34
CA PRO A 192 15.62 -14.62 -10.96
C PRO A 192 17.14 -14.57 -10.71
N PRO A 193 17.58 -14.34 -9.46
CA PRO A 193 19.00 -14.18 -9.13
C PRO A 193 19.89 -15.37 -9.51
N HIS A 194 19.39 -16.61 -9.39
CA HIS A 194 20.16 -17.80 -9.76
C HIS A 194 20.44 -17.87 -11.27
N ASP A 195 19.48 -17.48 -12.10
CA ASP A 195 19.67 -17.41 -13.55
C ASP A 195 20.67 -16.30 -13.91
N LEU A 196 20.59 -15.14 -13.25
CA LEU A 196 21.56 -14.06 -13.46
C LEU A 196 22.97 -14.51 -13.09
N LEU A 197 23.12 -15.20 -11.96
CA LEU A 197 24.41 -15.69 -11.49
C LEU A 197 24.99 -16.74 -12.44
N ALA A 198 24.16 -17.64 -12.97
CA ALA A 198 24.57 -18.59 -14.00
C ALA A 198 25.07 -17.87 -15.27
N ARG A 199 24.36 -16.82 -15.74
CA ARG A 199 24.79 -16.01 -16.90
C ARG A 199 26.11 -15.28 -16.64
N VAL A 200 26.26 -14.66 -15.47
CA VAL A 200 27.55 -14.06 -15.03
C VAL A 200 28.65 -15.12 -15.04
N GLY A 201 28.36 -16.33 -14.56
CA GLY A 201 29.30 -17.44 -14.57
C GLY A 201 29.73 -17.88 -15.97
N GLN A 202 28.84 -17.85 -16.96
CA GLN A 202 29.15 -18.14 -18.36
C GLN A 202 29.99 -17.03 -19.00
N ILE A 203 29.62 -15.76 -18.81
CA ILE A 203 30.41 -14.63 -19.33
C ILE A 203 31.84 -14.65 -18.73
N CYS A 204 31.96 -14.97 -17.44
CA CYS A 204 33.27 -15.13 -16.80
C CYS A 204 34.11 -16.24 -17.44
N LEU A 205 33.48 -17.36 -17.85
CA LEU A 205 34.16 -18.47 -18.50
C LEU A 205 34.64 -18.10 -19.91
N GLU A 206 33.78 -17.45 -20.69
CA GLU A 206 34.10 -16.99 -22.05
C GLU A 206 35.26 -15.99 -22.04
N GLN A 207 35.22 -14.98 -21.15
CA GLN A 207 36.30 -14.00 -21.00
C GLN A 207 37.60 -14.65 -20.54
N ARG A 208 37.51 -15.65 -19.64
CA ARG A 208 38.68 -16.39 -19.19
C ARG A 208 39.34 -17.16 -20.33
N GLN A 209 38.58 -17.90 -21.14
CA GLN A 209 39.12 -18.66 -22.27
C GLN A 209 39.85 -17.76 -23.27
N GLN A 210 39.35 -16.55 -23.49
CA GLN A 210 40.01 -15.54 -24.32
C GLN A 210 41.33 -15.05 -23.72
N LEU A 211 41.39 -14.87 -22.39
CA LEU A 211 42.60 -14.45 -21.69
C LEU A 211 43.66 -15.56 -21.60
N GLU A 212 43.25 -16.82 -21.44
CA GLU A 212 44.15 -17.99 -21.40
C GLU A 212 44.82 -18.26 -22.75
N ALA A 213 44.19 -17.85 -23.87
CA ALA A 213 44.82 -17.88 -25.18
C ALA A 213 45.93 -16.83 -25.36
N GLY A 214 46.04 -15.86 -24.43
CA GLY A 214 47.03 -14.79 -24.45
C GLY A 214 48.28 -15.07 -23.58
N PRO A 215 49.39 -14.35 -23.79
CA PRO A 215 50.67 -14.62 -23.13
C PRO A 215 50.79 -14.08 -21.68
N GLU A 216 49.80 -13.35 -21.15
CA GLU A 216 49.94 -12.58 -19.91
C GLU A 216 49.14 -13.16 -18.73
N LYS A 217 49.76 -14.05 -17.94
CA LYS A 217 49.21 -14.58 -16.67
C LYS A 217 48.79 -13.49 -15.66
N ALA A 218 49.40 -12.31 -15.71
CA ALA A 218 49.08 -11.18 -14.81
C ALA A 218 47.66 -10.63 -15.05
N LYS A 219 47.19 -10.62 -16.31
CA LYS A 219 45.82 -10.17 -16.65
C LYS A 219 44.77 -11.11 -16.08
N LEU A 220 45.05 -12.42 -16.09
CA LEU A 220 44.16 -13.45 -15.53
C LEU A 220 43.98 -13.26 -14.02
N LYS A 221 45.08 -13.03 -13.28
CA LYS A 221 45.02 -12.77 -11.83
C LYS A 221 44.23 -11.49 -11.50
N SER A 222 44.46 -10.40 -12.24
CA SER A 222 43.71 -9.15 -12.08
C SER A 222 42.20 -9.36 -12.31
N PHE A 223 41.84 -10.02 -13.40
CA PHE A 223 40.46 -10.40 -13.70
C PHE A 223 39.83 -11.22 -12.56
N SER A 224 40.51 -12.28 -12.10
CA SER A 224 40.07 -13.10 -10.96
C SER A 224 39.77 -12.28 -9.72
N THR A 225 40.65 -11.33 -9.36
CA THR A 225 40.42 -10.46 -8.18
C THR A 225 39.18 -9.57 -8.33
N LYS A 226 38.93 -9.05 -9.54
CA LYS A 226 37.73 -8.24 -9.82
C LYS A 226 36.44 -9.06 -9.77
N ILE A 227 36.45 -10.29 -10.26
CA ILE A 227 35.29 -11.20 -10.14
C ILE A 227 34.98 -11.49 -8.67
N VAL A 228 36.00 -11.77 -7.84
CA VAL A 228 35.78 -11.96 -6.40
C VAL A 228 35.23 -10.70 -5.75
N GLN A 229 35.69 -9.51 -6.16
CA GLN A 229 35.13 -8.26 -5.67
C GLN A 229 33.66 -8.09 -6.05
N LEU A 230 33.28 -8.36 -7.31
CA LEU A 230 31.87 -8.31 -7.74
C LEU A 230 31.00 -9.27 -6.93
N LEU A 231 31.44 -10.53 -6.78
CA LEU A 231 30.69 -11.53 -6.00
C LEU A 231 30.56 -11.09 -4.55
N LYS A 232 31.61 -10.51 -3.96
CA LYS A 232 31.57 -9.98 -2.60
C LYS A 232 30.52 -8.87 -2.49
N GLU A 233 30.55 -7.89 -3.38
CA GLU A 233 29.59 -6.77 -3.40
C GLU A 233 28.14 -7.29 -3.55
N TRP A 234 27.90 -8.32 -4.38
CA TRP A 234 26.59 -8.96 -4.48
C TRP A 234 26.20 -9.66 -3.17
N THR A 235 27.07 -10.48 -2.59
CA THR A 235 26.78 -11.22 -1.34
C THR A 235 26.55 -10.30 -0.13
N GLU A 236 27.17 -9.12 -0.12
CA GLU A 236 26.99 -8.10 0.92
C GLU A 236 25.69 -7.31 0.71
N ALA A 237 25.39 -6.91 -0.54
CA ALA A 237 24.18 -6.15 -0.86
C ALA A 237 22.89 -6.98 -0.79
N PHE A 238 22.93 -8.23 -1.31
CA PHE A 238 21.75 -9.09 -1.45
C PHE A 238 21.99 -10.53 -0.96
N PRO A 239 22.33 -10.73 0.33
CA PRO A 239 22.66 -12.06 0.86
C PRO A 239 21.54 -13.10 0.69
N TYR A 240 20.27 -12.68 0.65
CA TYR A 240 19.12 -13.59 0.51
C TYR A 240 19.02 -14.25 -0.86
N ASP A 241 19.64 -13.68 -1.90
CA ASP A 241 19.72 -14.32 -3.22
C ASP A 241 20.40 -15.70 -3.14
N PHE A 242 21.25 -15.89 -2.12
CA PHE A 242 22.03 -17.11 -1.91
C PHE A 242 21.42 -18.06 -0.86
N GLN A 243 20.17 -17.85 -0.45
CA GLN A 243 19.41 -18.88 0.29
C GLN A 243 19.03 -20.04 -0.61
N ASP A 244 18.84 -19.78 -1.91
CA ASP A 244 18.53 -20.79 -2.90
C ASP A 244 19.76 -21.68 -3.16
N GLU A 245 19.56 -23.01 -3.17
CA GLU A 245 20.64 -23.97 -3.37
C GLU A 245 21.29 -23.83 -4.76
N LYS A 246 20.53 -23.46 -5.80
CA LYS A 246 21.08 -23.27 -7.15
C LYS A 246 21.96 -22.03 -7.19
N ALA A 247 21.53 -20.92 -6.60
CA ALA A 247 22.35 -19.72 -6.49
C ALA A 247 23.64 -19.99 -5.71
N MET A 248 23.57 -20.71 -4.59
CA MET A 248 24.75 -21.08 -3.81
C MET A 248 25.69 -22.03 -4.59
N ALA A 249 25.14 -22.96 -5.36
CA ALA A 249 25.93 -23.85 -6.22
C ALA A 249 26.67 -23.07 -7.31
N GLU A 250 26.00 -22.14 -7.99
CA GLU A 250 26.62 -21.29 -9.01
C GLU A 250 27.70 -20.38 -8.41
N LEU A 251 27.47 -19.78 -7.23
CA LEU A 251 28.48 -19.00 -6.52
C LEU A 251 29.75 -19.83 -6.28
N LYS A 252 29.60 -21.06 -5.77
CA LYS A 252 30.71 -21.99 -5.52
C LYS A 252 31.40 -22.41 -6.82
N ALA A 253 30.65 -22.61 -7.90
CA ALA A 253 31.19 -22.97 -9.20
C ALA A 253 32.06 -21.84 -9.79
N ILE A 254 31.57 -20.59 -9.75
CA ILE A 254 32.34 -19.42 -10.17
C ILE A 254 33.58 -19.26 -9.29
N ALA A 255 33.42 -19.34 -7.96
CA ALA A 255 34.52 -19.24 -7.02
C ALA A 255 35.61 -20.29 -7.27
N HIS A 256 35.22 -21.56 -7.48
CA HIS A 256 36.17 -22.62 -7.78
C HIS A 256 36.95 -22.35 -9.08
N ARG A 257 36.26 -21.93 -10.15
CA ARG A 257 36.90 -21.56 -11.41
C ARG A 257 37.92 -20.44 -11.20
N VAL A 258 37.58 -19.41 -10.43
CA VAL A 258 38.46 -18.27 -10.17
C VAL A 258 39.70 -18.66 -9.33
N THR A 259 39.59 -19.64 -8.43
CA THR A 259 40.73 -20.12 -7.61
C THR A 259 41.79 -20.93 -8.35
N GLN A 260 41.47 -21.51 -9.51
CA GLN A 260 42.43 -22.32 -10.28
C GLN A 260 43.64 -21.50 -10.82
N CYS A 261 43.59 -20.17 -10.70
CA CYS A 261 44.63 -19.26 -11.18
C CYS A 261 45.61 -18.77 -10.06
N ASP A 262 45.43 -19.23 -8.82
CA ASP A 262 46.16 -18.74 -7.63
C ASP A 262 47.30 -19.69 -7.22
N GLU A 263 48.41 -19.68 -7.96
CA GLU A 263 49.52 -20.64 -7.74
C GLU A 263 50.61 -20.17 -6.76
N GLU A 264 50.60 -18.93 -6.24
CA GLU A 264 51.76 -18.44 -5.45
C GLU A 264 51.46 -17.88 -4.05
N ASN A 265 50.28 -17.33 -3.75
CA ASN A 265 50.01 -16.70 -2.43
C ASN A 265 48.66 -17.06 -1.78
N GLY A 266 47.75 -17.73 -2.49
CA GLY A 266 46.45 -18.13 -1.92
C GLY A 266 45.52 -16.96 -1.56
N THR A 267 45.84 -15.73 -2.00
CA THR A 267 45.11 -14.51 -1.63
C THR A 267 43.68 -14.52 -2.14
N VAL A 268 43.47 -14.98 -3.39
CA VAL A 268 42.14 -15.06 -4.02
C VAL A 268 41.32 -16.15 -3.33
N LYS A 269 41.95 -17.30 -3.06
CA LYS A 269 41.33 -18.41 -2.32
C LYS A 269 40.90 -17.97 -0.91
N LYS A 270 41.75 -17.22 -0.20
CA LYS A 270 41.45 -16.68 1.14
C LYS A 270 40.30 -15.67 1.09
N ALA A 271 40.29 -14.75 0.12
CA ALA A 271 39.22 -13.78 -0.05
C ALA A 271 37.85 -14.45 -0.32
N ILE A 272 37.83 -15.47 -1.18
CA ILE A 272 36.63 -16.27 -1.45
C ILE A 272 36.16 -17.00 -0.19
N ALA A 273 37.07 -17.64 0.54
CA ALA A 273 36.71 -18.35 1.77
C ALA A 273 36.11 -17.40 2.80
N GLN A 274 36.69 -16.21 2.97
CA GLN A 274 36.18 -15.16 3.86
C GLN A 274 34.81 -14.64 3.43
N MET A 275 34.61 -14.40 2.13
CA MET A 275 33.33 -13.97 1.55
C MET A 275 32.23 -15.00 1.81
N ILE A 276 32.47 -16.28 1.47
CA ILE A 276 31.49 -17.36 1.69
C ILE A 276 31.21 -17.53 3.19
N GLN A 277 32.24 -17.47 4.04
CA GLN A 277 32.04 -17.55 5.49
C GLN A 277 31.20 -16.39 6.03
N SER A 278 31.48 -15.16 5.59
CA SER A 278 30.70 -13.97 5.96
C SER A 278 29.24 -14.11 5.53
N LEU A 279 29.00 -14.55 4.30
CA LEU A 279 27.66 -14.80 3.77
C LEU A 279 26.89 -15.83 4.61
N LEU A 280 27.51 -16.98 4.91
CA LEU A 280 26.89 -18.03 5.70
C LEU A 280 26.56 -17.58 7.13
N LEU A 281 27.46 -16.83 7.78
CA LEU A 281 27.20 -16.23 9.10
C LEU A 281 26.04 -15.23 9.01
N SER A 282 26.03 -14.39 7.98
CA SER A 282 24.99 -13.39 7.72
C SER A 282 23.63 -14.03 7.47
N LEU A 283 23.57 -15.17 6.77
CA LEU A 283 22.36 -15.93 6.54
C LEU A 283 21.89 -16.66 7.81
N ALA A 284 22.81 -17.27 8.56
CA ALA A 284 22.50 -17.96 9.81
C ALA A 284 21.94 -17.01 10.88
N ALA A 285 22.60 -15.86 11.09
CA ALA A 285 22.14 -14.84 12.04
C ALA A 285 20.72 -14.35 11.71
N ARG A 286 20.44 -14.12 10.41
CA ARG A 286 19.12 -13.69 9.95
C ARG A 286 18.05 -14.79 10.09
N SER A 287 18.39 -16.04 9.77
CA SER A 287 17.48 -17.19 9.96
C SER A 287 17.13 -17.38 11.44
N GLN A 288 18.09 -17.29 12.35
CA GLN A 288 17.84 -17.37 13.80
C GLN A 288 16.94 -16.24 14.29
N LEU A 289 17.16 -15.02 13.79
CA LEU A 289 16.33 -13.86 14.15
C LEU A 289 14.90 -14.01 13.63
N GLN A 290 14.73 -14.57 12.43
CA GLN A 290 13.41 -14.90 11.88
C GLN A 290 12.71 -15.97 12.72
N GLU A 291 13.38 -17.07 13.05
CA GLU A 291 12.81 -18.11 13.93
C GLU A 291 12.42 -17.57 15.31
N LEU A 292 13.25 -16.71 15.90
CA LEU A 292 12.97 -16.11 17.19
C LEU A 292 11.71 -15.23 17.10
N ARG A 293 11.57 -14.46 16.01
CA ARG A 293 10.37 -13.65 15.74
C ARG A 293 9.14 -14.53 15.55
N GLU A 294 9.24 -15.63 14.82
CA GLU A 294 8.14 -16.58 14.63
C GLU A 294 7.76 -17.30 15.93
N LYS A 295 8.72 -17.65 16.79
CA LYS A 295 8.47 -18.22 18.12
C LYS A 295 7.85 -17.21 19.09
N LEU A 296 8.23 -15.93 18.99
CA LEU A 296 7.60 -14.83 19.74
C LEU A 296 6.21 -14.46 19.17
N ARG A 297 5.93 -14.83 17.92
CA ARG A 297 4.65 -14.59 17.26
C ARG A 297 3.59 -15.51 17.84
N SER A 298 2.95 -15.03 18.90
CA SER A 298 1.63 -15.53 19.31
C SER A 298 0.66 -15.41 18.11
N PRO A 299 -0.22 -16.39 17.83
CA PRO A 299 -1.16 -16.33 16.71
C PRO A 299 -2.16 -15.16 16.71
N VAL A 300 -2.11 -14.23 17.68
CA VAL A 300 -3.10 -13.14 17.85
C VAL A 300 -2.49 -11.77 18.23
N VAL A 301 -1.17 -11.56 18.26
CA VAL A 301 -0.61 -10.34 18.90
C VAL A 301 0.33 -9.53 17.99
N ASP A 302 -0.19 -9.02 16.87
CA ASP A 302 0.30 -7.73 16.33
C ASP A 302 -0.75 -6.62 16.53
N LYS A 303 -1.86 -6.97 17.20
CA LYS A 303 -2.87 -6.08 17.77
C LYS A 303 -3.01 -6.52 19.22
N GLY A 304 -2.96 -5.61 20.19
CA GLY A 304 -3.46 -5.99 21.52
C GLY A 304 -4.91 -6.51 21.38
N PRO A 305 -5.40 -7.35 22.31
CA PRO A 305 -6.69 -8.02 22.14
C PRO A 305 -7.75 -6.99 21.72
N ILE A 306 -8.37 -7.21 20.55
CA ILE A 306 -9.35 -6.28 20.00
C ILE A 306 -10.55 -6.31 20.93
N LEU A 307 -10.71 -5.24 21.70
CA LEU A 307 -11.80 -5.17 22.66
C LEU A 307 -13.06 -4.73 21.93
N LYS A 308 -14.10 -5.57 22.01
CA LYS A 308 -15.47 -5.24 21.60
C LYS A 308 -16.23 -4.48 22.70
N ALA A 309 -15.68 -4.42 23.91
CA ALA A 309 -16.29 -3.80 25.07
C ALA A 309 -15.22 -3.22 26.02
N LYS A 310 -15.63 -2.33 26.92
CA LYS A 310 -14.76 -1.62 27.86
C LYS A 310 -13.96 -2.60 28.75
N PRO A 311 -12.63 -2.46 28.87
CA PRO A 311 -11.82 -3.33 29.73
C PRO A 311 -12.11 -3.09 31.22
N PRO A 312 -11.74 -4.03 32.11
CA PRO A 312 -11.85 -3.84 33.56
C PRO A 312 -11.08 -2.59 34.00
N ALA A 313 -11.64 -1.83 34.95
CA ALA A 313 -11.12 -0.54 35.44
C ALA A 313 -9.69 -0.59 36.06
N ALA A 314 -9.05 -1.76 36.11
CA ALA A 314 -7.74 -1.99 36.73
C ALA A 314 -6.54 -1.84 35.78
N GLN A 315 -6.73 -1.70 34.47
CA GLN A 315 -5.62 -1.56 33.53
C GLN A 315 -5.07 -0.11 33.54
N LYS A 316 -3.79 0.05 33.88
CA LYS A 316 -3.10 1.34 33.84
C LYS A 316 -3.10 1.90 32.42
N ASP A 317 -3.26 3.21 32.32
CA ASP A 317 -3.16 3.90 31.05
C ASP A 317 -1.75 4.31 30.65
N ILE A 318 -1.57 4.77 29.41
CA ILE A 318 -0.24 5.14 28.93
C ILE A 318 0.39 6.20 29.83
N LEU A 319 -0.39 7.16 30.33
CA LEU A 319 0.07 8.19 31.28
C LEU A 319 0.52 7.59 32.63
N GLY A 320 -0.12 6.51 33.07
CA GLY A 320 0.27 5.73 34.25
C GLY A 320 1.48 4.82 34.03
N VAL A 321 1.89 4.59 32.78
CA VAL A 321 3.09 3.82 32.39
C VAL A 321 4.27 4.75 32.11
N CYS A 322 4.05 5.80 31.33
CA CYS A 322 4.98 6.84 30.95
C CYS A 322 4.28 8.20 30.92
N SER A 323 4.75 9.15 31.72
CA SER A 323 4.20 10.52 31.77
C SER A 323 5.08 11.54 31.05
N ASP A 324 6.25 11.13 30.54
CA ASP A 324 7.18 11.98 29.80
C ASP A 324 7.01 11.77 28.29
N PRO A 325 6.55 12.79 27.53
CA PRO A 325 6.37 12.71 26.09
C PRO A 325 7.64 12.34 25.32
N LEU A 326 8.79 12.86 25.76
CA LEU A 326 10.07 12.62 25.10
C LEU A 326 10.49 11.16 25.25
N VAL A 327 10.37 10.62 26.47
CA VAL A 327 10.70 9.20 26.73
C VAL A 327 9.79 8.29 25.89
N LEU A 328 8.49 8.60 25.78
CA LEU A 328 7.59 7.81 24.93
C LEU A 328 7.99 7.89 23.45
N ALA A 329 8.31 9.08 22.93
CA ALA A 329 8.77 9.27 21.55
C ALA A 329 10.08 8.51 21.27
N GLN A 330 11.00 8.44 22.23
CA GLN A 330 12.22 7.65 22.13
C GLN A 330 11.93 6.14 22.05
N GLN A 331 10.98 5.63 22.85
CA GLN A 331 10.58 4.22 22.79
C GLN A 331 9.83 3.88 21.49
N LEU A 332 8.98 4.78 20.97
CA LEU A 332 8.39 4.63 19.65
C LEU A 332 9.48 4.57 18.57
N THR A 333 10.49 5.43 18.65
CA THR A 333 11.62 5.44 17.72
C THR A 333 12.42 4.13 17.75
N HIS A 334 12.61 3.52 18.93
CA HIS A 334 13.18 2.16 19.04
C HIS A 334 12.37 1.13 18.25
N ILE A 335 11.05 1.12 18.43
CA ILE A 335 10.16 0.15 17.78
C ILE A 335 10.16 0.37 16.25
N GLU A 336 10.08 1.62 15.81
CA GLU A 336 10.12 1.97 14.38
C GLU A 336 11.45 1.54 13.74
N LEU A 337 12.59 1.85 14.37
CA LEU A 337 13.90 1.43 13.86
C LEU A 337 14.02 -0.10 13.82
N GLU A 338 13.56 -0.82 14.84
CA GLU A 338 13.58 -2.29 14.83
C GLU A 338 12.76 -2.89 13.68
N ARG A 339 11.60 -2.29 13.37
CA ARG A 339 10.72 -2.74 12.28
C ARG A 339 11.26 -2.32 10.90
N VAL A 340 11.71 -1.07 10.74
CA VAL A 340 12.23 -0.58 9.45
C VAL A 340 13.54 -1.27 9.06
N ASN A 341 14.38 -1.66 10.03
CA ASN A 341 15.61 -2.42 9.80
C ASN A 341 15.33 -3.86 9.31
N SER A 342 14.08 -4.32 9.39
CA SER A 342 13.66 -5.59 8.81
C SER A 342 13.29 -5.49 7.33
N ILE A 343 13.07 -4.27 6.81
CA ILE A 343 12.73 -4.04 5.42
C ILE A 343 13.99 -4.10 4.57
N ARG A 344 13.93 -4.90 3.51
CA ARG A 344 15.05 -5.13 2.60
C ARG A 344 14.84 -4.39 1.27
N PRO A 345 15.93 -4.03 0.56
CA PRO A 345 15.82 -3.46 -0.79
C PRO A 345 14.99 -4.34 -1.73
N GLU A 346 15.18 -5.66 -1.62
CA GLU A 346 14.48 -6.67 -2.40
C GLU A 346 12.96 -6.67 -2.10
N ASP A 347 12.55 -6.42 -0.85
CA ASP A 347 11.15 -6.33 -0.46
C ASP A 347 10.48 -5.15 -1.18
N LEU A 348 11.17 -3.99 -1.24
CA LEU A 348 10.67 -2.80 -1.92
C LEU A 348 10.56 -3.01 -3.44
N MET A 349 11.44 -3.80 -4.05
CA MET A 349 11.31 -4.18 -5.46
C MET A 349 10.15 -5.13 -5.73
N GLN A 350 9.78 -5.98 -4.77
CA GLN A 350 8.60 -6.84 -4.91
C GLN A 350 7.31 -6.02 -5.03
N ILE A 351 7.25 -4.81 -4.44
CA ILE A 351 6.13 -3.88 -4.65
C ILE A 351 5.94 -3.66 -6.16
N ILE A 352 7.01 -3.40 -6.89
CA ILE A 352 6.98 -3.19 -8.35
C ILE A 352 6.52 -4.45 -9.08
N SER A 353 7.10 -5.60 -8.77
CA SER A 353 6.74 -6.88 -9.40
C SER A 353 5.28 -7.27 -9.13
N HIS A 354 4.77 -7.02 -7.93
CA HIS A 354 3.38 -7.26 -7.58
C HIS A 354 2.44 -6.38 -8.42
N MET A 355 2.79 -5.11 -8.62
CA MET A 355 2.01 -4.19 -9.44
C MET A 355 1.95 -4.63 -10.91
N ASP A 356 3.07 -5.09 -11.47
CA ASP A 356 3.11 -5.62 -12.84
C ASP A 356 2.30 -6.93 -12.99
N SER A 357 2.23 -7.75 -11.94
CA SER A 357 1.45 -9.00 -11.94
C SER A 357 -0.06 -8.76 -11.88
N LEU A 358 -0.49 -7.69 -11.20
CA LEU A 358 -1.91 -7.29 -11.11
C LEU A 358 -2.43 -6.83 -12.48
N ASP A 359 -1.58 -6.17 -13.27
CA ASP A 359 -1.90 -5.70 -14.62
C ASP A 359 -1.81 -6.83 -15.68
N ASN A 360 -1.00 -7.87 -15.47
CA ASN A 360 -0.72 -8.91 -16.49
C ASN A 360 -1.28 -10.32 -16.20
N HIS A 361 -2.00 -10.54 -15.09
CA HIS A 361 -2.58 -11.84 -14.69
C HIS A 361 -1.63 -13.06 -14.80
N ARG A 362 -0.32 -12.85 -14.78
CA ARG A 362 0.69 -13.89 -14.93
C ARG A 362 1.77 -13.70 -13.88
N CYS A 363 2.19 -14.84 -13.32
CA CYS A 363 3.20 -15.01 -12.29
C CYS A 363 2.74 -14.66 -10.87
N ARG A 364 2.03 -15.61 -10.26
CA ARG A 364 1.88 -15.74 -8.80
C ARG A 364 3.23 -16.23 -8.24
N GLY A 365 4.21 -15.33 -8.21
CA GLY A 365 5.38 -15.49 -7.35
C GLY A 365 4.90 -15.54 -5.90
N ASP A 366 5.56 -16.38 -5.10
CA ASP A 366 5.14 -16.78 -3.76
C ASP A 366 4.72 -15.56 -2.89
N MET A 367 3.42 -15.46 -2.58
CA MET A 367 2.80 -14.39 -1.77
C MET A 367 3.26 -14.37 -0.31
N THR A 368 4.28 -15.16 0.02
CA THR A 368 4.73 -15.49 1.36
C THR A 368 5.81 -14.54 1.90
N LYS A 369 6.29 -13.57 1.09
CA LYS A 369 7.51 -12.78 1.41
C LYS A 369 7.33 -11.27 1.62
N THR A 370 6.11 -10.74 1.70
CA THR A 370 5.86 -9.30 2.04
C THR A 370 5.66 -9.04 3.53
N TYR A 371 6.01 -10.00 4.39
CA TYR A 371 5.74 -9.91 5.84
C TYR A 371 6.39 -8.69 6.51
N SER A 372 7.58 -8.26 6.08
CA SER A 372 8.29 -7.10 6.63
C SER A 372 7.56 -5.78 6.33
N LEU A 373 7.12 -5.61 5.08
CA LEU A 373 6.38 -4.43 4.63
C LEU A 373 5.00 -4.35 5.28
N GLU A 374 4.26 -5.47 5.30
CA GLU A 374 2.95 -5.56 5.94
C GLU A 374 3.06 -5.34 7.45
N ALA A 375 4.07 -5.91 8.12
CA ALA A 375 4.28 -5.70 9.55
C ALA A 375 4.61 -4.24 9.90
N TYR A 376 5.26 -3.51 8.99
CA TYR A 376 5.57 -2.09 9.20
C TYR A 376 4.34 -1.20 8.97
N ASP A 377 3.56 -1.44 7.92
CA ASP A 377 2.28 -0.73 7.73
C ASP A 377 1.27 -1.06 8.85
N ASN A 378 1.20 -2.32 9.28
CA ASN A 378 0.37 -2.73 10.40
C ASN A 378 0.75 -2.00 11.70
N TRP A 379 2.05 -1.74 11.94
CA TRP A 379 2.48 -0.97 13.10
C TRP A 379 1.94 0.46 13.08
N PHE A 380 2.01 1.16 11.93
CA PHE A 380 1.43 2.50 11.77
C PHE A 380 -0.06 2.52 12.14
N ASN A 381 -0.81 1.54 11.62
CA ASN A 381 -2.25 1.41 11.88
C ASN A 381 -2.52 1.08 13.36
N CYS A 382 -1.74 0.19 13.96
CA CYS A 382 -1.87 -0.16 15.38
C CYS A 382 -1.58 1.03 16.29
N LEU A 383 -0.53 1.81 16.01
CA LEU A 383 -0.21 3.01 16.77
C LEU A 383 -1.34 4.06 16.67
N SER A 384 -1.86 4.29 15.46
CA SER A 384 -2.99 5.21 15.23
C SER A 384 -4.23 4.78 16.05
N MET A 385 -4.57 3.49 16.00
CA MET A 385 -5.72 2.94 16.74
C MET A 385 -5.48 2.89 18.25
N LEU A 386 -4.24 2.67 18.70
CA LEU A 386 -3.87 2.73 20.11
C LEU A 386 -4.09 4.14 20.66
N VAL A 387 -3.64 5.18 19.95
CA VAL A 387 -3.85 6.58 20.34
C VAL A 387 -5.35 6.87 20.49
N ALA A 388 -6.16 6.49 19.51
CA ALA A 388 -7.61 6.66 19.59
C ALA A 388 -8.22 5.88 20.76
N THR A 389 -7.75 4.66 21.01
CA THR A 389 -8.21 3.82 22.13
C THR A 389 -7.88 4.46 23.47
N GLU A 390 -6.66 4.96 23.64
CA GLU A 390 -6.18 5.66 24.84
C GLU A 390 -7.02 6.90 25.14
N VAL A 391 -7.45 7.64 24.12
CA VAL A 391 -8.32 8.81 24.30
C VAL A 391 -9.77 8.39 24.61
N CYS A 392 -10.35 7.51 23.80
CA CYS A 392 -11.78 7.14 23.91
C CYS A 392 -12.11 6.32 25.16
N ARG A 393 -11.17 5.52 25.68
CA ARG A 393 -11.42 4.73 26.90
C ARG A 393 -11.46 5.58 28.18
N VAL A 394 -10.94 6.81 28.13
CA VAL A 394 -10.89 7.70 29.29
C VAL A 394 -12.26 8.33 29.53
N VAL A 395 -12.90 7.90 30.63
CA VAL A 395 -14.24 8.35 31.02
C VAL A 395 -14.25 9.82 31.46
N LYS A 396 -13.28 10.23 32.29
CA LYS A 396 -13.26 11.59 32.87
C LYS A 396 -12.70 12.61 31.85
N LYS A 397 -13.53 13.57 31.44
CA LYS A 397 -13.15 14.64 30.48
C LYS A 397 -11.81 15.32 30.78
N LYS A 398 -11.55 15.69 32.04
CA LYS A 398 -10.28 16.34 32.45
C LYS A 398 -9.06 15.46 32.15
N HIS A 399 -9.18 14.15 32.36
CA HIS A 399 -8.10 13.19 32.07
C HIS A 399 -7.95 12.97 30.56
N ARG A 400 -9.07 12.96 29.83
CA ARG A 400 -9.07 12.85 28.37
C ARG A 400 -8.41 14.05 27.68
N THR A 401 -8.65 15.27 28.18
CA THR A 401 -7.94 16.47 27.74
C THR A 401 -6.43 16.32 27.93
N ARG A 402 -5.99 15.84 29.10
CA ARG A 402 -4.55 15.58 29.36
C ARG A 402 -3.97 14.53 28.43
N MET A 403 -4.74 13.48 28.12
CA MET A 403 -4.32 12.44 27.18
C MET A 403 -4.07 13.00 25.78
N LEU A 404 -4.96 13.86 25.28
CA LEU A 404 -4.76 14.54 23.99
C LEU A 404 -3.53 15.47 24.02
N GLU A 405 -3.40 16.31 25.05
CA GLU A 405 -2.24 17.20 25.20
C GLU A 405 -0.91 16.42 25.27
N PHE A 406 -0.92 15.28 25.96
CA PHE A 406 0.23 14.39 26.02
C PHE A 406 0.61 13.82 24.65
N PHE A 407 -0.34 13.29 23.87
CA PHE A 407 -0.05 12.78 22.53
C PHE A 407 0.37 13.88 21.54
N ILE A 408 -0.15 15.10 21.67
CA ILE A 408 0.33 16.26 20.91
C ILE A 408 1.80 16.54 21.23
N ASP A 409 2.19 16.52 22.50
CA ASP A 409 3.58 16.70 22.89
C ASP A 409 4.47 15.53 22.42
N VAL A 410 3.98 14.28 22.47
CA VAL A 410 4.71 13.10 21.94
C VAL A 410 4.95 13.23 20.43
N ALA A 411 3.92 13.62 19.66
CA ALA A 411 4.05 13.82 18.22
C ALA A 411 5.06 14.92 17.87
N ARG A 412 5.11 16.00 18.66
CA ARG A 412 6.17 17.02 18.53
C ARG A 412 7.55 16.45 18.81
N GLU A 413 7.72 15.63 19.85
CA GLU A 413 9.02 15.02 20.11
C GLU A 413 9.42 14.01 19.03
N CYS A 414 8.46 13.28 18.43
CA CYS A 414 8.70 12.46 17.24
C CYS A 414 9.22 13.31 16.07
N PHE A 415 8.61 14.47 15.78
CA PHE A 415 9.09 15.42 14.78
C PHE A 415 10.54 15.88 15.06
N ASN A 416 10.82 16.28 16.31
CA ASN A 416 12.14 16.74 16.73
C ASN A 416 13.23 15.66 16.58
N ILE A 417 12.88 14.40 16.84
CA ILE A 417 13.78 13.25 16.68
C ILE A 417 14.02 12.92 15.19
N GLY A 418 13.12 13.32 14.28
CA GLY A 418 13.13 12.89 12.88
C GLY A 418 12.30 11.62 12.63
N ASN A 419 11.45 11.23 13.60
CA ASN A 419 10.51 10.12 13.46
C ASN A 419 9.16 10.62 12.92
N PHE A 420 9.10 10.84 11.59
CA PHE A 420 7.91 11.35 10.94
C PHE A 420 6.79 10.29 10.83
N ASN A 421 7.14 9.00 10.77
CA ASN A 421 6.17 7.91 10.70
C ASN A 421 5.27 7.85 11.95
N SER A 422 5.88 7.79 13.15
CA SER A 422 5.11 7.80 14.41
C SER A 422 4.37 9.11 14.62
N MET A 423 4.95 10.26 14.26
CA MET A 423 4.26 11.54 14.32
C MET A 423 2.97 11.50 13.49
N MET A 424 3.04 11.03 12.25
CA MET A 424 1.88 10.93 11.36
C MET A 424 0.84 9.93 11.89
N ALA A 425 1.27 8.80 12.46
CA ALA A 425 0.37 7.82 13.07
C ALA A 425 -0.39 8.42 14.25
N ILE A 426 0.29 9.18 15.12
CA ILE A 426 -0.32 9.83 16.28
C ILE A 426 -1.34 10.89 15.85
N ILE A 427 -0.99 11.74 14.87
CA ILE A 427 -1.92 12.73 14.29
C ILE A 427 -3.13 12.02 13.68
N SER A 428 -2.89 10.95 12.91
CA SER A 428 -3.95 10.15 12.28
C SER A 428 -4.90 9.55 13.31
N GLY A 429 -4.37 9.01 14.41
CA GLY A 429 -5.18 8.48 15.53
C GLY A 429 -6.07 9.55 16.19
N MET A 430 -5.58 10.78 16.37
CA MET A 430 -6.38 11.88 16.91
C MET A 430 -7.42 12.41 15.91
N ASN A 431 -7.16 12.29 14.62
CA ASN A 431 -8.06 12.69 13.54
C ASN A 431 -9.10 11.61 13.16
N LEU A 432 -9.04 10.42 13.75
CA LEU A 432 -10.11 9.43 13.61
C LEU A 432 -11.44 10.02 14.11
N SER A 433 -12.51 9.77 13.35
CA SER A 433 -13.85 10.31 13.63
C SER A 433 -14.32 10.14 15.09
N PRO A 434 -14.16 8.97 15.75
CA PRO A 434 -14.50 8.79 17.16
C PRO A 434 -13.80 9.76 18.12
N VAL A 435 -12.59 10.23 17.79
CA VAL A 435 -11.82 11.20 18.59
C VAL A 435 -12.16 12.62 18.17
N ALA A 436 -12.17 12.91 16.87
CA ALA A 436 -12.43 14.24 16.31
C ALA A 436 -13.82 14.80 16.67
N ARG A 437 -14.80 13.93 16.95
CA ARG A 437 -16.16 14.33 17.37
C ARG A 437 -16.28 14.78 18.82
N LEU A 438 -15.27 14.57 19.67
CA LEU A 438 -15.32 14.90 21.10
C LEU A 438 -15.17 16.41 21.36
N LYS A 439 -16.06 17.23 20.81
CA LYS A 439 -15.95 18.71 20.76
C LYS A 439 -15.82 19.33 22.14
N LYS A 440 -16.47 18.77 23.17
CA LYS A 440 -16.40 19.29 24.54
C LYS A 440 -15.03 19.02 25.17
N THR A 441 -14.36 17.95 24.78
CA THR A 441 -12.96 17.69 25.16
C THR A 441 -12.01 18.60 24.41
N TRP A 442 -12.13 18.69 23.08
CA TRP A 442 -11.26 19.51 22.23
C TRP A 442 -11.30 20.99 22.61
N SER A 443 -12.47 21.52 23.02
CA SER A 443 -12.59 22.90 23.53
C SER A 443 -11.75 23.22 24.78
N LYS A 444 -11.18 22.20 25.44
CA LYS A 444 -10.29 22.34 26.60
C LYS A 444 -8.82 22.05 26.28
N VAL A 445 -8.52 21.54 25.10
CA VAL A 445 -7.16 21.24 24.64
C VAL A 445 -6.55 22.53 24.07
N LYS A 446 -5.27 22.77 24.33
CA LYS A 446 -4.52 23.84 23.65
C LYS A 446 -4.12 23.38 22.24
N THR A 447 -4.96 23.66 21.25
CA THR A 447 -4.79 23.13 19.87
C THR A 447 -3.64 23.73 19.09
N ALA A 448 -3.11 24.91 19.46
CA ALA A 448 -2.09 25.59 18.66
C ALA A 448 -0.87 24.71 18.29
N LYS A 449 -0.43 23.83 19.20
CA LYS A 449 0.66 22.87 18.89
C LYS A 449 0.22 21.78 17.91
N PHE A 450 -1.03 21.33 18.04
CA PHE A 450 -1.62 20.35 17.15
C PHE A 450 -1.83 20.92 15.74
N ASP A 451 -2.35 22.15 15.64
CA ASP A 451 -2.56 22.85 14.36
C ASP A 451 -1.23 23.00 13.57
N VAL A 452 -0.11 23.25 14.27
CA VAL A 452 1.23 23.28 13.66
C VAL A 452 1.66 21.90 13.14
N LEU A 453 1.39 20.83 13.91
CA LEU A 453 1.69 19.46 13.51
C LEU A 453 0.84 19.03 12.29
N GLU A 454 -0.44 19.40 12.28
CA GLU A 454 -1.32 19.19 11.11
C GLU A 454 -0.82 19.95 9.89
N HIS A 455 -0.35 21.19 10.05
CA HIS A 455 0.23 21.96 8.96
C HIS A 455 1.48 21.30 8.37
N HIS A 456 2.34 20.70 9.20
CA HIS A 456 3.50 19.93 8.71
C HIS A 456 3.09 18.71 7.88
N MET A 457 1.96 18.09 8.20
CA MET A 457 1.39 16.95 7.48
C MET A 457 0.29 17.35 6.50
N ASP A 458 0.18 18.64 6.19
CA ASP A 458 -0.82 19.15 5.27
C ASP A 458 -0.63 18.49 3.90
N PRO A 459 -1.70 17.95 3.32
CA PRO A 459 -1.53 17.05 2.22
C PRO A 459 -1.53 17.85 0.88
N SER A 460 -1.77 19.17 0.91
CA SER A 460 -1.64 20.08 -0.24
C SER A 460 -0.24 20.05 -0.86
N SER A 461 -0.16 20.38 -2.14
CA SER A 461 1.07 20.33 -2.95
C SER A 461 1.91 19.06 -2.75
N ASN A 462 1.23 17.90 -2.65
CA ASN A 462 1.82 16.58 -2.40
C ASN A 462 2.67 16.53 -1.13
N PHE A 463 2.15 17.03 -0.02
CA PHE A 463 2.82 17.05 1.29
C PHE A 463 4.11 17.90 1.28
N CYS A 464 4.09 19.09 0.67
CA CYS A 464 5.28 19.92 0.48
C CYS A 464 5.99 20.29 1.81
N ASN A 465 5.21 20.57 2.86
CA ASN A 465 5.72 20.92 4.18
C ASN A 465 6.48 19.75 4.82
N TYR A 466 5.87 18.56 4.81
CA TYR A 466 6.52 17.32 5.24
C TYR A 466 7.78 17.04 4.44
N ARG A 467 7.74 17.17 3.11
CA ARG A 467 8.90 16.91 2.25
C ARG A 467 10.05 17.87 2.55
N THR A 468 9.75 19.14 2.82
CA THR A 468 10.75 20.12 3.24
C THR A 468 11.35 19.75 4.60
N ALA A 469 10.52 19.35 5.56
CA ALA A 469 10.99 18.89 6.87
C ALA A 469 11.85 17.61 6.78
N LEU A 470 11.47 16.66 5.92
CA LEU A 470 12.23 15.45 5.64
C LEU A 470 13.58 15.78 5.01
N GLN A 471 13.63 16.66 4.01
CA GLN A 471 14.90 17.12 3.43
C GLN A 471 15.81 17.76 4.47
N GLY A 472 15.26 18.61 5.35
CA GLY A 472 16.01 19.16 6.47
C GLY A 472 16.56 18.08 7.40
N ALA A 473 15.77 17.05 7.72
CA ALA A 473 16.22 15.92 8.53
C ALA A 473 17.32 15.10 7.84
N THR A 474 17.20 14.85 6.53
CA THR A 474 18.23 14.18 5.73
C THR A 474 19.55 14.95 5.76
N GLN A 475 19.51 16.27 5.58
CA GLN A 475 20.72 17.11 5.67
C GLN A 475 21.35 17.10 7.06
N ARG A 476 20.53 17.15 8.13
CA ARG A 476 21.01 17.02 9.51
C ARG A 476 21.71 15.67 9.73
N SER A 477 21.16 14.59 9.19
CA SER A 477 21.75 13.25 9.31
C SER A 477 23.10 13.14 8.60
N GLN A 478 23.24 13.74 7.41
CA GLN A 478 24.50 13.76 6.66
C GLN A 478 25.62 14.56 7.35
N THR A 479 25.25 15.61 8.09
CA THR A 479 26.19 16.50 8.80
C THR A 479 26.24 16.25 10.31
N ALA A 480 25.67 15.12 10.75
CA ALA A 480 25.48 14.80 12.16
C ALA A 480 26.80 14.62 12.92
N ASN A 481 26.89 15.27 14.09
CA ASN A 481 28.01 15.10 15.02
C ASN A 481 27.67 14.11 16.15
N SER A 482 26.39 13.71 16.24
CA SER A 482 25.90 12.73 17.21
C SER A 482 25.07 11.65 16.55
N SER A 483 24.97 10.48 17.18
CA SER A 483 24.11 9.37 16.71
C SER A 483 22.62 9.75 16.68
N ARG A 484 22.19 10.64 17.58
CA ARG A 484 20.81 11.15 17.63
C ARG A 484 20.42 11.91 16.37
N GLU A 485 21.30 12.75 15.85
CA GLU A 485 21.04 13.57 14.67
C GLU A 485 20.96 12.76 13.37
N LYS A 486 21.42 11.50 13.39
CA LYS A 486 21.37 10.59 12.25
C LYS A 486 19.98 10.01 11.98
N ILE A 487 19.08 10.06 12.97
CA ILE A 487 17.76 9.42 12.89
C ILE A 487 16.89 10.15 11.87
N VAL A 488 16.43 9.39 10.88
CA VAL A 488 15.42 9.82 9.91
C VAL A 488 14.48 8.65 9.70
N ILE A 489 13.21 8.80 10.02
CA ILE A 489 12.19 7.77 9.78
C ILE A 489 11.09 8.44 8.95
N PRO A 490 11.08 8.24 7.63
CA PRO A 490 10.12 8.87 6.75
C PRO A 490 8.71 8.30 6.98
N VAL A 491 7.69 9.03 6.55
CA VAL A 491 6.33 8.49 6.42
C VAL A 491 6.36 7.44 5.31
N PHE A 492 6.31 6.17 5.72
CA PHE A 492 6.54 5.03 4.83
C PHE A 492 5.56 4.99 3.66
N ASN A 493 4.30 5.30 3.92
CA ASN A 493 3.24 5.25 2.92
C ASN A 493 3.43 6.30 1.82
N LEU A 494 4.07 7.44 2.12
CA LEU A 494 4.44 8.43 1.10
C LEU A 494 5.65 7.99 0.30
N PHE A 495 6.62 7.33 0.93
CA PHE A 495 7.76 6.75 0.24
C PHE A 495 7.31 5.66 -0.76
N VAL A 496 6.46 4.72 -0.33
CA VAL A 496 5.90 3.68 -1.22
C VAL A 496 5.08 4.30 -2.36
N LYS A 497 4.31 5.36 -2.08
CA LYS A 497 3.57 6.12 -3.10
C LYS A 497 4.51 6.71 -4.15
N ASP A 498 5.66 7.25 -3.75
CA ASP A 498 6.64 7.82 -4.67
C ASP A 498 7.26 6.74 -5.59
N ILE A 499 7.61 5.57 -5.04
CA ILE A 499 8.08 4.41 -5.81
C ILE A 499 7.00 3.94 -6.80
N TYR A 500 5.75 3.88 -6.36
CA TYR A 500 4.61 3.49 -7.20
C TYR A 500 4.45 4.42 -8.40
N PHE A 501 4.47 5.74 -8.19
CA PHE A 501 4.33 6.70 -9.29
C PHE A 501 5.52 6.66 -10.24
N LEU A 502 6.75 6.56 -9.74
CA LEU A 502 7.93 6.35 -10.59
C LEU A 502 7.79 5.10 -11.47
N HIS A 503 7.24 4.03 -10.90
CA HIS A 503 6.98 2.79 -11.63
C HIS A 503 5.91 2.94 -12.70
N LYS A 504 4.80 3.62 -12.39
CA LYS A 504 3.66 3.76 -13.32
C LYS A 504 3.89 4.74 -14.46
N ILE A 505 4.68 5.79 -14.23
CA ILE A 505 4.92 6.84 -15.25
C ILE A 505 5.85 6.34 -16.37
N HIS A 506 6.69 5.35 -16.10
CA HIS A 506 7.70 4.86 -17.04
C HIS A 506 7.51 3.37 -17.36
N THR A 507 7.67 2.96 -18.62
CA THR A 507 7.66 1.53 -18.98
C THR A 507 8.96 0.83 -18.61
N ASN A 508 8.90 -0.47 -18.31
CA ASN A 508 10.09 -1.30 -18.05
C ASN A 508 10.96 -1.45 -19.32
N HIS A 509 10.32 -1.48 -20.49
CA HIS A 509 10.95 -1.54 -21.80
C HIS A 509 10.66 -0.30 -22.63
N LEU A 510 11.66 0.18 -23.36
CA LEU A 510 11.51 1.20 -24.40
C LEU A 510 10.95 0.58 -25.70
N PRO A 511 10.43 1.38 -26.65
CA PRO A 511 9.86 0.87 -27.90
C PRO A 511 10.82 0.01 -28.75
N ASN A 512 12.13 0.21 -28.59
CA ASN A 512 13.17 -0.59 -29.24
C ASN A 512 13.49 -1.93 -28.52
N GLY A 513 12.73 -2.28 -27.47
CA GLY A 513 12.93 -3.49 -26.67
C GLY A 513 13.98 -3.36 -25.56
N HIS A 514 14.74 -2.26 -25.49
CA HIS A 514 15.74 -2.05 -24.45
C HIS A 514 15.07 -1.92 -23.07
N ILE A 515 15.77 -2.38 -22.04
CA ILE A 515 15.41 -2.09 -20.65
C ILE A 515 15.61 -0.59 -20.41
N ASN A 516 14.60 0.05 -19.83
CA ASN A 516 14.66 1.46 -19.44
C ASN A 516 15.46 1.60 -18.14
N PHE A 517 16.79 1.56 -18.25
CA PHE A 517 17.68 1.59 -17.09
C PHE A 517 17.58 2.90 -16.30
N LYS A 518 17.28 4.02 -16.95
CA LYS A 518 17.04 5.31 -16.29
C LYS A 518 15.93 5.22 -15.22
N LYS A 519 14.82 4.56 -15.55
CA LYS A 519 13.72 4.30 -14.60
C LYS A 519 14.22 3.56 -13.35
N PHE A 520 14.95 2.46 -13.56
CA PHE A 520 15.45 1.65 -12.45
C PHE A 520 16.51 2.36 -11.63
N TRP A 521 17.32 3.21 -12.25
CA TRP A 521 18.25 4.08 -11.55
C TRP A 521 17.53 5.05 -10.60
N GLU A 522 16.45 5.69 -11.05
CA GLU A 522 15.67 6.61 -10.21
C GLU A 522 15.00 5.89 -9.02
N ILE A 523 14.44 4.71 -9.25
CA ILE A 523 13.84 3.86 -8.21
C ILE A 523 14.91 3.38 -7.22
N SER A 524 16.01 2.83 -7.74
CA SER A 524 17.15 2.35 -6.96
C SER A 524 17.74 3.46 -6.09
N ARG A 525 17.84 4.69 -6.59
CA ARG A 525 18.29 5.85 -5.83
C ARG A 525 17.41 6.11 -4.61
N GLN A 526 16.08 6.07 -4.77
CA GLN A 526 15.16 6.25 -3.64
C GLN A 526 15.25 5.09 -2.63
N ILE A 527 15.32 3.85 -3.10
CA ILE A 527 15.49 2.67 -2.24
C ILE A 527 16.81 2.78 -1.46
N HIS A 528 17.91 3.12 -2.13
CA HIS A 528 19.22 3.27 -1.51
C HIS A 528 19.21 4.33 -0.42
N GLU A 529 18.61 5.50 -0.68
CA GLU A 529 18.46 6.56 0.31
C GLU A 529 17.67 6.08 1.54
N PHE A 530 16.54 5.40 1.35
CA PHE A 530 15.78 4.79 2.44
C PHE A 530 16.62 3.80 3.26
N MET A 531 17.40 2.95 2.60
CA MET A 531 18.26 1.96 3.27
C MET A 531 19.38 2.58 4.10
N THR A 532 19.80 3.80 3.79
CA THR A 532 20.77 4.50 4.65
C THR A 532 20.17 4.87 6.00
N TRP A 533 18.88 5.17 6.03
CA TRP A 533 18.16 5.52 7.26
C TRP A 533 17.87 4.31 8.15
N THR A 534 17.70 3.12 7.55
CA THR A 534 17.48 1.86 8.27
C THR A 534 18.75 1.25 8.87
N GLN A 535 19.91 1.89 8.73
CA GLN A 535 21.15 1.41 9.35
C GLN A 535 21.50 2.12 10.65
N VAL A 536 20.65 3.07 11.08
CA VAL A 536 20.87 3.85 12.30
C VAL A 536 20.49 3.02 13.53
N GLU A 537 21.45 2.81 14.42
CA GLU A 537 21.17 2.26 15.75
C GLU A 537 20.51 3.33 16.63
N CYS A 538 19.46 2.93 17.35
CA CYS A 538 18.74 3.84 18.22
C CYS A 538 19.61 4.22 19.44
N PRO A 539 19.95 5.51 19.64
CA PRO A 539 20.89 5.94 20.68
C PRO A 539 20.23 6.16 22.05
N PHE A 540 18.92 5.98 22.15
CA PHE A 540 18.17 6.22 23.39
C PHE A 540 18.19 5.00 24.31
N GLU A 541 18.05 5.22 25.61
CA GLU A 541 17.92 4.11 26.56
C GLU A 541 16.63 3.32 26.32
N LYS A 542 16.70 1.99 26.42
CA LYS A 542 15.57 1.08 26.17
C LYS A 542 14.77 0.85 27.45
N ASP A 543 13.50 1.29 27.47
CA ASP A 543 12.57 0.98 28.55
C ASP A 543 11.63 -0.16 28.13
N LYS A 544 11.93 -1.37 28.62
CA LYS A 544 11.16 -2.59 28.30
C LYS A 544 9.72 -2.53 28.77
N LYS A 545 9.40 -1.81 29.85
CA LYS A 545 8.04 -1.73 30.39
C LYS A 545 7.16 -0.86 29.48
N ILE A 546 7.69 0.27 29.02
CA ILE A 546 6.99 1.14 28.07
C ILE A 546 6.80 0.42 26.74
N GLN A 547 7.85 -0.23 26.21
CA GLN A 547 7.75 -0.97 24.95
C GLN A 547 6.77 -2.15 25.05
N SER A 548 6.80 -2.91 26.14
CA SER A 548 5.84 -3.98 26.38
C SER A 548 4.41 -3.44 26.38
N TYR A 549 4.15 -2.28 26.97
CA TYR A 549 2.83 -1.66 26.92
C TYR A 549 2.45 -1.27 25.49
N LEU A 550 3.32 -0.53 24.78
CA LEU A 550 3.06 -0.09 23.40
C LEU A 550 2.75 -1.24 22.44
N LEU A 551 3.42 -2.39 22.62
CA LEU A 551 3.27 -3.55 21.74
C LEU A 551 2.09 -4.47 22.10
N THR A 552 1.60 -4.43 23.34
CA THR A 552 0.59 -5.40 23.83
C THR A 552 -0.69 -4.77 24.36
N ALA A 553 -0.72 -3.44 24.50
CA ALA A 553 -1.90 -2.72 24.98
C ALA A 553 -3.11 -3.02 24.09
N PRO A 554 -4.28 -3.33 24.68
CA PRO A 554 -5.48 -3.63 23.93
C PRO A 554 -5.92 -2.43 23.09
N ILE A 555 -6.35 -2.71 21.87
CA ILE A 555 -6.83 -1.70 20.92
C ILE A 555 -8.33 -1.94 20.69
N TYR A 556 -9.13 -0.89 20.63
CA TYR A 556 -10.55 -1.00 20.31
C TYR A 556 -10.75 -1.31 18.82
N SER A 557 -11.79 -2.07 18.51
CA SER A 557 -12.31 -2.07 17.14
C SER A 557 -12.85 -0.68 16.79
N GLU A 558 -13.01 -0.39 15.49
CA GLU A 558 -13.63 0.86 15.03
C GLU A 558 -15.01 1.07 15.67
N GLU A 559 -15.82 0.01 15.72
CA GLU A 559 -17.12 0.00 16.39
C GLU A 559 -17.01 0.34 17.89
N ALA A 560 -16.08 -0.31 18.61
CA ALA A 560 -15.86 -0.06 20.03
C ALA A 560 -15.34 1.36 20.32
N LEU A 561 -14.55 1.94 19.41
CA LEU A 561 -14.13 3.35 19.49
C LEU A 561 -15.35 4.28 19.40
N PHE A 562 -16.25 4.05 18.45
CA PHE A 562 -17.47 4.85 18.32
C PHE A 562 -18.37 4.70 19.55
N ILE A 563 -18.55 3.47 20.06
CA ILE A 563 -19.32 3.23 21.28
C ILE A 563 -18.73 4.01 22.46
N ALA A 564 -17.43 3.86 22.72
CA ALA A 564 -16.76 4.56 23.81
C ALA A 564 -16.77 6.09 23.64
N SER A 565 -16.72 6.58 22.40
CA SER A 565 -16.85 8.00 22.07
C SER A 565 -18.25 8.52 22.40
N PHE A 566 -19.32 7.83 22.00
CA PHE A 566 -20.70 8.23 22.31
C PHE A 566 -21.03 8.12 23.80
N GLU A 567 -20.49 7.12 24.50
CA GLU A 567 -20.59 7.03 25.97
C GLU A 567 -19.91 8.21 26.67
N SER A 568 -18.79 8.69 26.12
CA SER A 568 -18.02 9.81 26.66
C SER A 568 -18.67 11.16 26.38
N GLU A 569 -19.19 11.36 25.17
CA GLU A 569 -19.89 12.55 24.71
C GLU A 569 -21.04 12.11 23.78
N GLY A 570 -22.28 12.21 24.27
CA GLY A 570 -23.46 11.79 23.52
C GLY A 570 -23.64 12.49 22.16
N PRO A 571 -24.50 11.95 21.28
CA PRO A 571 -24.66 12.44 19.91
C PRO A 571 -25.18 13.89 19.87
N GLU A 572 -24.56 14.75 19.06
CA GLU A 572 -24.88 16.18 18.99
C GLU A 572 -25.89 16.52 17.88
N ASN A 573 -25.95 15.73 16.81
CA ASN A 573 -26.82 15.96 15.66
C ASN A 573 -27.63 14.72 15.26
N HIS A 574 -28.58 14.87 14.32
CA HIS A 574 -29.46 13.76 13.90
C HIS A 574 -28.69 12.59 13.28
N MET A 575 -27.64 12.85 12.49
CA MET A 575 -26.82 11.80 11.89
C MET A 575 -26.11 10.97 12.96
N GLU A 576 -25.52 11.63 13.96
CA GLU A 576 -24.88 10.93 15.08
C GLU A 576 -25.87 10.16 15.93
N LYS A 577 -27.10 10.66 16.12
CA LYS A 577 -28.17 9.91 16.81
C LYS A 577 -28.52 8.64 16.07
N ASP A 578 -28.57 8.67 14.74
CA ASP A 578 -28.86 7.49 13.92
C ASP A 578 -27.69 6.51 13.92
N SER A 579 -26.44 6.99 13.82
CA SER A 579 -25.24 6.16 13.98
C SER A 579 -25.19 5.49 15.35
N TRP A 580 -25.51 6.22 16.42
CA TRP A 580 -25.53 5.66 17.78
C TRP A 580 -26.61 4.60 17.96
N LYS A 581 -27.78 4.77 17.34
CA LYS A 581 -28.83 3.74 17.31
C LYS A 581 -28.41 2.50 16.54
N ALA A 582 -27.66 2.64 15.45
CA ALA A 582 -27.20 1.50 14.66
C ALA A 582 -26.11 0.66 15.37
N LEU A 583 -25.42 1.26 16.35
CA LEU A 583 -24.39 0.62 17.17
C LEU A 583 -24.95 -0.04 18.45
N ARG A 584 -26.26 0.06 18.70
CA ARG A 584 -26.99 -0.52 19.84
C ARG A 584 -28.00 -1.53 19.34
#